data_AF-A0A8E2EBZ1-F1
#
_entry.id   AF-A0A8E2EBZ1-F1
#
_cell.length_a   1.000
_cell.length_b   1.000
_cell.length_c   1.000
_cell.angle_alpha   90.00
_cell.angle_beta   90.00
_cell.angle_gamma   90.00
#
_symmetry.space_group_name_H-M   'P 1'
#
loop_
_entity.id
_entity.type
_entity.pdbx_description
1 polymer ?
#
loop_
_entity_poly.entity_id
_entity_poly.type
_entity_poly.pdbx_seq_one_letter_code
_entity_poly.pdbx_strand_id
1 'polypeptide(L)'
;ASPNASADQTTAAASINPLLKPLTKTFLRALSSPSPTIPLTACLAVSKLLLLSLFPAAAASDLLRALTLAFFNPATAANPALRQALSYFLPVFCHSRLANARLMAQIAVGVVGKLVGVREELDEEDEEMVAWVVVAGMFAEWTDGRKVVGGELGSDGSGAEVHGGVEDPHVLLATEILERALTSGCSKDERKPLLTLLAKLHIPSSFPTTTPPSSSHSVDATLLSTLHALVTEAIDTKLAPDAISRNTLSKLDIALSKRLGEVEYVVQSTEVPDITEAEADAEAAKEEAEEEAEAEGETDDETLLGEAQAEGTRFPLGGSEEEEEESRTVREATVEGDDSVVDRLLESEDEVL
;
A
#
# COMPACT_ATOMS: atom_id res chain seq x y z
N ALA A 1 21.42 -54.62 24.66
CA ALA A 1 20.25 -53.83 25.08
C ALA A 1 20.72 -52.42 25.37
N SER A 2 20.63 -51.53 24.38
CA SER A 2 20.90 -50.11 24.53
C SER A 2 19.55 -49.40 24.49
N PRO A 3 19.18 -48.59 25.50
CA PRO A 3 17.90 -47.93 25.48
C PRO A 3 17.98 -46.70 24.57
N ASN A 4 17.07 -46.72 23.61
CA ASN A 4 16.69 -45.60 22.77
C ASN A 4 15.94 -44.58 23.65
N ALA A 5 16.45 -43.36 23.78
CA ALA A 5 15.71 -42.25 24.38
C ALA A 5 15.42 -41.23 23.28
N SER A 6 14.30 -41.48 22.61
CA SER A 6 13.66 -40.59 21.66
C SER A 6 13.30 -39.25 22.31
N ALA A 7 13.47 -38.19 21.52
CA ALA A 7 12.54 -37.09 21.33
C ALA A 7 11.83 -36.52 22.57
N ASP A 8 12.25 -35.31 22.95
CA ASP A 8 11.30 -34.30 23.39
C ASP A 8 11.69 -32.93 22.80
N GLN A 9 11.32 -32.75 21.53
CA GLN A 9 11.15 -31.44 20.93
C GLN A 9 9.82 -30.88 21.45
N THR A 10 9.85 -30.21 22.60
CA THR A 10 8.79 -29.26 22.93
C THR A 10 9.20 -27.92 22.34
N THR A 11 8.67 -27.63 21.16
CA THR A 11 8.70 -26.33 20.50
C THR A 11 7.99 -25.31 21.39
N ALA A 12 8.73 -24.68 22.30
CA ALA A 12 8.24 -23.57 23.10
C ALA A 12 7.95 -22.40 22.14
N ALA A 13 6.67 -22.10 21.93
CA ALA A 13 6.23 -20.84 21.34
C ALA A 13 6.97 -19.71 22.09
N ALA A 14 7.77 -18.93 21.36
CA ALA A 14 8.56 -17.86 21.94
C ALA A 14 7.65 -16.95 22.77
N SER A 15 7.82 -16.94 24.08
CA SER A 15 7.07 -16.06 24.97
C SER A 15 7.31 -14.62 24.52
N ILE A 16 6.28 -13.97 23.99
CA ILE A 16 6.34 -12.57 23.55
C ILE A 16 6.79 -11.74 24.74
N ASN A 17 7.87 -10.96 24.56
CA ASN A 17 8.46 -10.19 25.65
C ASN A 17 7.40 -9.22 26.23
N PRO A 18 7.10 -9.29 27.55
CA PRO A 18 6.03 -8.50 28.17
C PRO A 18 6.27 -6.98 28.09
N LEU A 19 7.51 -6.55 27.84
CA LEU A 19 7.87 -5.13 27.72
C LEU A 19 7.53 -4.52 26.35
N LEU A 20 7.17 -5.32 25.35
CA LEU A 20 6.87 -4.83 24.00
C LEU A 20 5.61 -3.96 23.97
N LYS A 21 4.56 -4.33 24.72
CA LYS A 21 3.33 -3.53 24.80
C LYS A 21 3.58 -2.14 25.43
N PRO A 22 4.19 -2.04 26.63
CA PRO A 22 4.57 -0.74 27.21
C PRO A 22 5.49 0.10 26.30
N LEU A 23 6.45 -0.54 25.62
CA LEU A 23 7.37 0.13 24.72
C LEU A 23 6.63 0.73 23.52
N THR A 24 5.73 -0.04 22.90
CA THR A 24 4.90 0.41 21.77
C THR A 24 4.05 1.62 22.19
N LYS A 25 3.37 1.54 23.34
CA LYS A 25 2.58 2.65 23.89
C LYS A 25 3.42 3.90 24.16
N THR A 26 4.67 3.72 24.62
CA THR A 26 5.60 4.83 24.86
C THR A 26 5.97 5.53 23.55
N PHE A 27 6.26 4.77 22.49
CA PHE A 27 6.55 5.34 21.18
C PHE A 27 5.34 6.05 20.56
N LEU A 28 4.14 5.48 20.66
CA LEU A 28 2.92 6.14 20.16
C LEU A 28 2.66 7.49 20.86
N ARG A 29 2.87 7.55 22.17
CA ARG A 29 2.80 8.82 22.93
C ARG A 29 3.89 9.80 22.51
N ALA A 30 5.12 9.31 22.29
CA ALA A 30 6.22 10.17 21.87
C ALA A 30 6.00 10.76 20.47
N LEU A 31 5.38 10.01 19.55
CA LEU A 31 5.02 10.51 18.22
C LEU A 31 3.95 11.61 18.25
N SER A 32 3.10 11.63 19.27
CA SER A 32 2.03 12.62 19.46
C SER A 32 2.45 13.76 20.39
N SER A 33 3.73 13.86 20.76
CA SER A 33 4.20 14.89 21.67
C SER A 33 4.19 16.27 21.02
N PRO A 34 3.81 17.34 21.74
CA PRO A 34 3.82 18.71 21.21
C PRO A 34 5.25 19.26 21.00
N SER A 35 6.26 18.64 21.62
CA SER A 35 7.66 19.05 21.41
C SER A 35 8.11 18.61 20.03
N PRO A 36 8.71 19.47 19.18
CA PRO A 36 9.13 19.06 17.83
C PRO A 36 10.25 18.02 17.83
N THR A 37 11.05 17.92 18.89
CA THR A 37 12.21 17.02 18.96
C THR A 37 11.84 15.60 19.36
N ILE A 38 10.76 15.41 20.11
CA ILE A 38 10.35 14.11 20.64
C ILE A 38 9.78 13.20 19.54
N PRO A 39 8.81 13.63 18.70
CA PRO A 39 8.31 12.88 17.57
C PRO A 39 9.39 12.56 16.55
N LEU A 40 10.33 13.48 16.29
CA LEU A 40 11.46 13.21 15.40
C LEU A 40 12.34 12.07 15.95
N THR A 41 12.70 12.13 17.23
CA THR A 41 13.53 11.09 17.87
C THR A 41 12.79 9.74 17.89
N ALA A 42 11.50 9.75 18.20
CA ALA A 42 10.65 8.57 18.17
C ALA A 42 10.54 7.98 16.76
N CYS A 43 10.30 8.83 15.74
CA CYS A 43 10.24 8.44 14.34
C CYS A 43 11.53 7.74 13.90
N LEU A 44 12.70 8.34 14.18
CA LEU A 44 14.00 7.75 13.83
C LEU A 44 14.26 6.41 14.53
N ALA A 45 13.86 6.29 15.80
CA ALA A 45 14.00 5.06 16.56
C ALA A 45 13.08 3.96 16.01
N VAL A 46 11.78 4.25 15.89
CA VAL A 46 10.77 3.32 15.38
C VAL A 46 11.10 2.88 13.95
N SER A 47 11.53 3.80 13.10
CA SER A 47 11.94 3.50 11.71
C SER A 47 12.99 2.39 11.66
N LYS A 48 14.02 2.49 12.51
CA LYS A 48 15.09 1.48 12.60
C LYS A 48 14.56 0.16 13.15
N LEU A 49 13.72 0.20 14.19
CA LEU A 49 13.16 -1.00 14.80
C LEU A 49 12.23 -1.77 13.84
N LEU A 50 11.45 -1.04 13.03
CA LEU A 50 10.58 -1.61 12.00
C LEU A 50 11.39 -2.23 10.86
N LEU A 51 12.42 -1.54 10.35
CA LEU A 51 13.32 -2.07 9.32
C LEU A 51 14.05 -3.34 9.77
N LEU A 52 14.41 -3.42 11.06
CA LEU A 52 15.02 -4.61 11.67
C LEU A 52 14.01 -5.70 12.05
N SER A 53 12.71 -5.48 11.79
CA SER A 53 11.62 -6.41 12.12
C SER A 53 11.61 -6.85 13.59
N LEU A 54 11.90 -5.92 14.51
CA LEU A 54 12.01 -6.21 15.95
C LEU A 54 10.68 -6.18 16.71
N PHE A 55 9.63 -5.66 16.08
CA PHE A 55 8.27 -5.63 16.64
C PHE A 55 7.44 -6.81 16.10
N PRO A 56 6.56 -7.40 16.94
CA PRO A 56 5.49 -8.28 16.45
C PRO A 56 4.59 -7.55 15.45
N ALA A 57 3.93 -8.31 14.57
CA ALA A 57 3.11 -7.76 13.48
C ALA A 57 2.06 -6.73 13.96
N ALA A 58 1.36 -7.00 15.07
CA ALA A 58 0.37 -6.08 15.63
C ALA A 58 1.00 -4.72 16.02
N ALA A 59 2.05 -4.75 16.85
CA ALA A 59 2.75 -3.53 17.28
C ALA A 59 3.40 -2.78 16.09
N ALA A 60 3.91 -3.52 15.11
CA ALA A 60 4.45 -2.94 13.89
C ALA A 60 3.38 -2.21 13.07
N SER A 61 2.18 -2.80 12.96
CA SER A 61 1.01 -2.21 12.29
C SER A 61 0.60 -0.88 12.94
N ASP A 62 0.51 -0.84 14.27
CA ASP A 62 0.10 0.37 14.99
C ASP A 62 1.11 1.50 14.87
N LEU A 63 2.40 1.17 15.00
CA LEU A 63 3.49 2.13 14.83
C LEU A 63 3.57 2.64 13.40
N LEU A 64 3.46 1.76 12.40
CA LEU A 64 3.45 2.15 10.99
C LEU A 64 2.25 3.05 10.69
N ARG A 65 1.06 2.70 11.19
CA ARG A 65 -0.16 3.52 11.05
C ARG A 65 0.05 4.92 11.62
N ALA A 66 0.63 5.02 12.83
CA ALA A 66 0.91 6.31 13.46
C ALA A 66 1.91 7.15 12.65
N LEU A 67 2.99 6.54 12.14
CA LEU A 67 3.98 7.23 11.30
C LEU A 67 3.39 7.70 9.97
N THR A 68 2.56 6.88 9.33
CA THR A 68 1.89 7.25 8.07
C THR A 68 0.87 8.37 8.29
N LEU A 69 0.10 8.34 9.39
CA LEU A 69 -0.78 9.46 9.75
C LEU A 69 0.01 10.74 10.01
N ALA A 70 1.09 10.65 10.77
CA ALA A 70 1.98 11.79 11.02
C ALA A 70 2.59 12.35 9.73
N PHE A 71 2.80 11.53 8.69
CA PHE A 71 3.31 12.00 7.41
C PHE A 71 2.33 12.87 6.62
N PHE A 72 1.03 12.54 6.67
CA PHE A 72 -0.03 13.24 5.95
C PHE A 72 -0.73 14.34 6.76
N ASN A 73 -0.58 14.36 8.08
CA ASN A 73 -1.19 15.35 8.95
C ASN A 73 -0.60 16.76 8.66
N PRO A 74 -1.42 17.78 8.36
CA PRO A 74 -0.92 19.14 8.15
C PRO A 74 -0.18 19.71 9.35
N ALA A 75 -0.61 19.41 10.59
CA ALA A 75 0.04 19.92 11.81
C ALA A 75 1.53 19.52 11.93
N THR A 76 1.95 18.41 11.29
CA THR A 76 3.36 18.01 11.25
C THR A 76 4.16 18.73 10.16
N ALA A 77 3.53 19.51 9.27
CA ALA A 77 4.18 20.36 8.28
C ALA A 77 5.10 21.40 8.91
N ALA A 78 4.78 21.86 10.12
CA ALA A 78 5.63 22.72 10.92
C ALA A 78 6.96 22.05 11.35
N ASN A 79 7.09 20.72 11.22
CA ASN A 79 8.30 19.96 11.55
C ASN A 79 8.94 19.35 10.29
N PRO A 80 9.73 20.13 9.52
CA PRO A 80 10.33 19.67 8.26
C PRO A 80 11.29 18.49 8.46
N ALA A 81 11.98 18.42 9.60
CA ALA A 81 12.89 17.32 9.91
C ALA A 81 12.14 15.99 10.08
N LEU A 82 10.98 16.01 10.75
CA LEU A 82 10.11 14.83 10.88
C LEU A 82 9.59 14.40 9.52
N ARG A 83 9.09 15.35 8.70
CA ARG A 83 8.59 15.04 7.35
C ARG A 83 9.68 14.45 6.48
N GLN A 84 10.90 15.00 6.52
CA GLN A 84 12.02 14.45 5.77
C GLN A 84 12.38 13.03 6.21
N ALA A 85 12.37 12.75 7.52
CA ALA A 85 12.60 11.41 8.05
C ALA A 85 11.55 10.41 7.54
N LEU A 86 10.26 10.79 7.56
CA LEU A 86 9.15 9.97 7.09
C LEU A 86 9.17 9.78 5.56
N SER A 87 9.45 10.84 4.79
CA SER A 87 9.59 10.79 3.32
C SER A 87 10.66 9.79 2.88
N TYR A 88 11.74 9.65 3.67
CA TYR A 88 12.77 8.65 3.39
C TYR A 88 12.36 7.27 3.91
N PHE A 89 11.87 7.18 5.15
CA PHE A 89 11.57 5.91 5.79
C PHE A 89 10.46 5.13 5.10
N LEU A 90 9.32 5.76 4.78
CA LEU A 90 8.13 5.04 4.31
C LEU A 90 8.38 4.27 3.00
N PRO A 91 8.94 4.88 1.93
CA PRO A 91 9.26 4.12 0.71
C PRO A 91 10.29 3.02 0.98
N VAL A 92 11.36 3.33 1.72
CA VAL A 92 12.43 2.35 2.02
C VAL A 92 11.89 1.16 2.81
N PHE A 93 11.02 1.40 3.79
CA PHE A 93 10.38 0.33 4.56
C PHE A 93 9.51 -0.55 3.67
N CYS A 94 8.62 0.06 2.88
CA CYS A 94 7.67 -0.67 2.06
C CYS A 94 8.35 -1.48 0.94
N HIS A 95 9.36 -0.90 0.29
CA HIS A 95 10.08 -1.51 -0.83
C HIS A 95 11.21 -2.43 -0.38
N SER A 96 11.55 -2.49 0.90
CA SER A 96 12.61 -3.39 1.37
C SER A 96 12.24 -4.88 1.33
N ARG A 97 10.97 -5.22 1.59
CA ARG A 97 10.48 -6.61 1.66
C ARG A 97 8.99 -6.67 1.36
N LEU A 98 8.55 -7.73 0.69
CA LEU A 98 7.13 -7.92 0.33
C LEU A 98 6.21 -7.96 1.56
N ALA A 99 6.68 -8.50 2.68
CA ALA A 99 5.94 -8.47 3.95
C ALA A 99 5.63 -7.04 4.46
N ASN A 100 6.52 -6.08 4.19
CA ASN A 100 6.33 -4.68 4.60
C ASN A 100 5.32 -3.97 3.70
N ALA A 101 5.36 -4.22 2.39
CA ALA A 101 4.33 -3.76 1.45
C ALA A 101 2.94 -4.32 1.83
N ARG A 102 2.85 -5.62 2.21
CA ARG A 102 1.61 -6.21 2.73
C ARG A 102 1.14 -5.53 4.02
N LEU A 103 2.06 -5.22 4.95
CA LEU A 103 1.72 -4.51 6.18
C LEU A 103 1.19 -3.10 5.90
N MET A 104 1.77 -2.39 4.92
CA MET A 104 1.26 -1.09 4.45
C MET A 104 -0.15 -1.21 3.85
N ALA A 105 -0.39 -2.24 3.03
CA ALA A 105 -1.71 -2.51 2.47
C ALA A 105 -2.78 -2.71 3.56
N GLN A 106 -2.48 -3.46 4.63
CA GLN A 106 -3.40 -3.71 5.75
C GLN A 106 -3.80 -2.44 6.52
N ILE A 107 -2.91 -1.45 6.59
CA ILE A 107 -3.22 -0.21 7.32
C ILE A 107 -3.83 0.88 6.44
N ALA A 108 -3.66 0.80 5.12
CA ALA A 108 -3.95 1.90 4.20
C ALA A 108 -5.41 2.37 4.27
N VAL A 109 -6.38 1.45 4.26
CA VAL A 109 -7.82 1.79 4.35
C VAL A 109 -8.14 2.50 5.66
N GLY A 110 -7.64 1.98 6.79
CA GLY A 110 -7.82 2.61 8.10
C GLY A 110 -7.13 3.97 8.22
N VAL A 111 -5.98 4.17 7.55
CA VAL A 111 -5.34 5.49 7.46
C VAL A 111 -6.19 6.44 6.64
N VAL A 112 -6.68 6.04 5.46
CA VAL A 112 -7.55 6.89 4.63
C VAL A 112 -8.79 7.32 5.40
N GLY A 113 -9.47 6.41 6.11
CA GLY A 113 -10.63 6.75 6.93
C GLY A 113 -10.32 7.80 8.02
N LYS A 114 -9.16 7.69 8.68
CA LYS A 114 -8.73 8.69 9.66
C LYS A 114 -8.37 10.03 9.03
N LEU A 115 -7.69 10.02 7.88
CA LEU A 115 -7.34 11.23 7.14
C LEU A 115 -8.59 11.98 6.65
N VAL A 116 -9.68 11.27 6.34
CA VAL A 116 -10.97 11.90 6.02
C VAL A 116 -11.49 12.67 7.23
N GLY A 117 -11.48 12.06 8.42
CA GLY A 117 -11.87 12.74 9.67
C GLY A 117 -10.99 13.97 9.96
N VAL A 118 -9.67 13.85 9.84
CA VAL A 118 -8.75 15.01 10.02
C VAL A 118 -9.10 16.12 9.04
N ARG A 119 -9.41 15.79 7.78
CA ARG A 119 -9.77 16.78 6.77
C ARG A 119 -11.10 17.49 7.06
N GLU A 120 -12.06 16.79 7.67
CA GLU A 120 -13.34 17.35 8.09
C GLU A 120 -13.19 18.27 9.31
N GLU A 121 -12.17 18.07 10.14
CA GLU A 121 -11.86 18.86 11.33
C GLU A 121 -11.04 20.13 11.05
N LEU A 122 -10.41 20.23 9.86
CA LEU A 122 -9.68 21.44 9.45
C LEU A 122 -10.66 22.55 9.06
N ASP A 123 -10.49 23.74 9.64
CA ASP A 123 -11.26 24.92 9.24
C ASP A 123 -10.86 25.35 7.81
N GLU A 124 -11.77 26.00 7.07
CA GLU A 124 -11.52 26.45 5.68
C GLU A 124 -10.35 27.44 5.53
N GLU A 125 -9.90 28.03 6.65
CA GLU A 125 -8.76 28.97 6.71
C GLU A 125 -7.42 28.27 7.09
N ASP A 126 -7.45 26.99 7.45
CA ASP A 126 -6.27 26.23 7.90
C ASP A 126 -5.51 25.52 6.76
N GLU A 127 -4.31 25.05 7.09
CA GLU A 127 -3.33 24.42 6.20
C GLU A 127 -3.92 23.36 5.26
N GLU A 128 -3.69 23.54 3.95
CA GLU A 128 -4.19 22.63 2.92
C GLU A 128 -3.56 21.23 3.05
N MET A 129 -4.39 20.26 3.40
CA MET A 129 -4.00 18.85 3.39
C MET A 129 -3.68 18.38 1.96
N VAL A 130 -2.70 17.47 1.84
CA VAL A 130 -2.30 16.88 0.57
C VAL A 130 -3.51 16.29 -0.17
N ALA A 131 -3.64 16.62 -1.46
CA ALA A 131 -4.75 16.17 -2.29
C ALA A 131 -4.87 14.64 -2.34
N TRP A 132 -6.10 14.12 -2.33
CA TRP A 132 -6.38 12.67 -2.34
C TRP A 132 -5.75 11.91 -3.48
N VAL A 133 -5.60 12.52 -4.66
CA VAL A 133 -4.93 11.90 -5.81
C VAL A 133 -3.46 11.60 -5.51
N VAL A 134 -2.80 12.48 -4.76
CA VAL A 134 -1.41 12.30 -4.32
C VAL A 134 -1.34 11.25 -3.23
N VAL A 135 -2.19 11.32 -2.21
CA VAL A 135 -2.28 10.31 -1.14
C VAL A 135 -2.49 8.90 -1.72
N ALA A 136 -3.46 8.76 -2.65
CA ALA A 136 -3.73 7.52 -3.36
C ALA A 136 -2.53 7.06 -4.21
N GLY A 137 -1.81 7.99 -4.85
CA GLY A 137 -0.58 7.69 -5.58
C GLY A 137 0.51 7.11 -4.69
N MET A 138 0.71 7.69 -3.50
CA MET A 138 1.72 7.25 -2.55
C MET A 138 1.39 5.88 -1.97
N PHE A 139 0.13 5.62 -1.59
CA PHE A 139 -0.27 4.30 -1.13
C PHE A 139 -0.11 3.24 -2.21
N ALA A 140 -0.59 3.50 -3.44
CA ALA A 140 -0.42 2.57 -4.55
C ALA A 140 1.06 2.27 -4.82
N GLU A 141 1.94 3.27 -4.73
CA GLU A 141 3.39 3.07 -4.86
C GLU A 141 4.00 2.28 -3.71
N TRP A 142 3.63 2.57 -2.47
CA TRP A 142 4.15 1.88 -1.29
C TRP A 142 3.66 0.43 -1.19
N THR A 143 2.49 0.11 -1.75
CA THR A 143 1.99 -1.26 -1.81
C THR A 143 2.38 -2.00 -3.08
N ASP A 144 3.07 -1.36 -4.04
CA ASP A 144 3.44 -2.03 -5.28
C ASP A 144 4.57 -3.03 -5.06
N GLY A 145 4.23 -4.32 -5.03
CA GLY A 145 5.23 -5.38 -4.86
C GLY A 145 6.28 -5.39 -5.97
N ARG A 146 6.01 -4.85 -7.16
CA ARG A 146 6.99 -4.78 -8.26
C ARG A 146 8.14 -3.82 -7.94
N LYS A 147 7.89 -2.86 -7.04
CA LYS A 147 8.89 -1.91 -6.56
C LYS A 147 9.66 -2.44 -5.35
N VAL A 148 9.29 -3.60 -4.81
CA VAL A 148 10.07 -4.26 -3.76
C VAL A 148 11.40 -4.71 -4.34
N VAL A 149 12.49 -4.58 -3.58
CA VAL A 149 13.82 -5.06 -3.99
C VAL A 149 13.74 -6.54 -4.39
N GLY A 150 14.12 -6.85 -5.64
CA GLY A 150 14.00 -8.20 -6.21
C GLY A 150 12.60 -8.55 -6.76
N GLY A 151 11.68 -7.59 -6.81
CA GLY A 151 10.32 -7.74 -7.36
C GLY A 151 10.20 -7.38 -8.83
N GLU A 152 11.25 -6.84 -9.45
CA GLU A 152 11.28 -6.53 -10.88
C GLU A 152 11.22 -7.83 -11.70
N LEU A 153 10.26 -7.91 -12.62
CA LEU A 153 10.22 -8.93 -13.66
C LEU A 153 11.42 -8.65 -14.58
N GLY A 154 12.50 -9.42 -14.41
CA GLY A 154 13.85 -9.10 -14.89
C GLY A 154 13.92 -8.45 -16.28
N SER A 155 14.33 -7.18 -16.31
CA SER A 155 14.99 -6.58 -17.47
C SER A 155 16.51 -6.79 -17.42
N ASP A 156 17.06 -6.96 -16.22
CA ASP A 156 18.50 -7.04 -15.99
C ASP A 156 18.83 -8.46 -15.53
N GLY A 157 19.48 -9.24 -16.40
CA GLY A 157 19.76 -10.68 -16.28
C GLY A 157 20.61 -11.16 -15.08
N SER A 158 20.54 -10.49 -13.93
CA SER A 158 20.86 -11.04 -12.63
C SER A 158 19.66 -11.86 -12.18
N GLY A 159 19.76 -13.19 -12.23
CA GLY A 159 18.72 -14.15 -11.83
C GLY A 159 18.35 -14.09 -10.34
N ALA A 160 17.77 -12.97 -9.89
CA ALA A 160 17.00 -12.89 -8.67
C ALA A 160 15.69 -13.65 -8.91
N GLU A 161 15.43 -14.64 -8.06
CA GLU A 161 14.19 -15.42 -8.08
C GLU A 161 12.99 -14.46 -8.08
N VAL A 162 12.10 -14.58 -9.06
CA VAL A 162 10.82 -13.88 -9.05
C VAL A 162 10.13 -14.26 -7.75
N HIS A 163 10.06 -13.32 -6.80
CA HIS A 163 9.36 -13.56 -5.55
C HIS A 163 7.87 -13.72 -5.86
N GLY A 164 7.37 -14.96 -5.85
CA GLY A 164 5.94 -15.23 -5.96
C GLY A 164 5.15 -14.38 -4.95
N GLY A 165 4.02 -13.83 -5.40
CA GLY A 165 3.17 -12.95 -4.59
C GLY A 165 3.47 -11.45 -4.70
N VAL A 166 4.22 -11.00 -5.71
CA VAL A 166 4.41 -9.57 -6.04
C VAL A 166 3.09 -8.79 -6.07
N GLU A 167 2.01 -9.43 -6.53
CA GLU A 167 0.68 -8.85 -6.64
C GLU A 167 -0.13 -8.88 -5.33
N ASP A 168 0.26 -9.69 -4.35
CA ASP A 168 -0.50 -9.92 -3.12
C ASP A 168 -0.85 -8.63 -2.36
N PRO A 169 0.05 -7.64 -2.18
CA PRO A 169 -0.32 -6.44 -1.44
C PRO A 169 -1.42 -5.63 -2.14
N HIS A 170 -1.45 -5.61 -3.48
CA HIS A 170 -2.50 -4.92 -4.23
C HIS A 170 -3.81 -5.69 -4.25
N VAL A 171 -3.77 -7.02 -4.33
CA VAL A 171 -4.97 -7.85 -4.19
C VAL A 171 -5.57 -7.66 -2.80
N LEU A 172 -4.74 -7.72 -1.75
CA LEU A 172 -5.16 -7.49 -0.37
C LEU A 172 -5.77 -6.09 -0.19
N LEU A 173 -5.08 -5.05 -0.66
CA LEU A 173 -5.56 -3.68 -0.55
C LEU A 173 -6.88 -3.47 -1.32
N ALA A 174 -7.04 -4.07 -2.50
CA ALA A 174 -8.28 -4.00 -3.26
C ALA A 174 -9.45 -4.65 -2.51
N THR A 175 -9.21 -5.82 -1.87
CA THR A 175 -10.21 -6.50 -1.04
C THR A 175 -10.65 -5.60 0.12
N GLU A 176 -9.70 -5.10 0.92
CA GLU A 176 -9.98 -4.21 2.06
C GLU A 176 -10.71 -2.92 1.64
N ILE A 177 -10.34 -2.34 0.48
CA ILE A 177 -11.03 -1.16 -0.07
C ILE A 177 -12.49 -1.48 -0.34
N LEU A 178 -12.78 -2.59 -1.01
CA LEU A 178 -14.15 -2.93 -1.41
C LEU A 178 -15.00 -3.36 -0.21
N GLU A 179 -14.44 -4.13 0.73
CA GLU A 179 -15.11 -4.46 2.00
C GLU A 179 -15.52 -3.19 2.75
N ARG A 180 -14.60 -2.23 2.88
CA ARG A 180 -14.89 -0.95 3.52
C ARG A 180 -15.93 -0.14 2.74
N ALA A 181 -15.80 -0.07 1.42
CA ALA A 181 -16.63 0.77 0.57
C ALA A 181 -18.07 0.25 0.42
N LEU A 182 -18.27 -1.07 0.41
CA LEU A 182 -19.58 -1.74 0.38
C LEU A 182 -20.30 -1.69 1.73
N THR A 183 -19.56 -1.54 2.83
CA THR A 183 -20.14 -1.38 4.16
C THR A 183 -21.04 -0.13 4.23
N SER A 184 -22.26 -0.28 4.76
CA SER A 184 -23.27 0.78 4.84
C SER A 184 -22.81 2.03 5.61
N GLY A 185 -21.83 1.88 6.52
CA GLY A 185 -21.19 2.99 7.24
C GLY A 185 -20.09 3.73 6.47
N CYS A 186 -19.86 3.46 5.18
CA CYS A 186 -18.91 4.23 4.36
C CYS A 186 -19.56 5.50 3.82
N SER A 187 -19.10 6.66 4.28
CA SER A 187 -19.57 7.97 3.80
C SER A 187 -19.18 8.18 2.32
N LYS A 188 -19.82 9.13 1.64
CA LYS A 188 -19.45 9.47 0.25
C LYS A 188 -18.04 10.07 0.17
N ASP A 189 -17.67 10.84 1.19
CA ASP A 189 -16.40 11.55 1.26
C ASP A 189 -15.22 10.60 1.56
N GLU A 190 -15.48 9.48 2.23
CA GLU A 190 -14.52 8.39 2.40
C GLU A 190 -14.48 7.43 1.20
N ARG A 191 -15.63 7.15 0.57
CA ARG A 191 -15.69 6.24 -0.58
C ARG A 191 -14.89 6.76 -1.77
N LYS A 192 -14.93 8.07 -2.01
CA LYS A 192 -14.24 8.69 -3.16
C LYS A 192 -12.71 8.48 -3.14
N PRO A 193 -11.96 8.78 -2.06
CA PRO A 193 -10.53 8.50 -2.00
C PRO A 193 -10.21 7.01 -2.08
N LEU A 194 -11.05 6.13 -1.50
CA LEU A 194 -10.87 4.68 -1.61
C LEU A 194 -10.98 4.19 -3.06
N LEU A 195 -11.98 4.63 -3.82
CA LEU A 195 -12.12 4.30 -5.25
C LEU A 195 -11.01 4.93 -6.10
N THR A 196 -10.53 6.11 -5.72
CA THR A 196 -9.37 6.76 -6.37
C THR A 196 -8.09 5.93 -6.17
N LEU A 197 -7.92 5.32 -4.99
CA LEU A 197 -6.82 4.40 -4.70
C LEU A 197 -6.98 3.09 -5.48
N LEU A 198 -8.18 2.50 -5.50
CA LEU A 198 -8.47 1.28 -6.27
C LEU A 198 -8.07 1.42 -7.75
N ALA A 199 -8.36 2.57 -8.36
CA ALA A 199 -8.01 2.84 -9.76
C ALA A 199 -6.50 2.88 -10.07
N LYS A 200 -5.66 2.96 -9.04
CA LYS A 200 -4.19 2.99 -9.17
C LYS A 200 -3.53 1.66 -8.87
N LEU A 201 -4.28 0.67 -8.36
CA LEU A 201 -3.73 -0.63 -8.01
C LEU A 201 -3.43 -1.44 -9.28
N HIS A 202 -2.30 -2.12 -9.25
CA HIS A 202 -1.89 -3.02 -10.32
C HIS A 202 -2.19 -4.47 -9.95
N ILE A 203 -3.19 -5.04 -10.59
CA ILE A 203 -3.57 -6.46 -10.50
C ILE A 203 -3.50 -7.01 -11.92
N PRO A 204 -2.53 -7.89 -12.24
CA PRO A 204 -2.39 -8.41 -13.60
C PRO A 204 -3.56 -9.32 -13.97
N SER A 205 -3.81 -9.47 -15.28
CA SER A 205 -4.97 -10.22 -15.81
C SER A 205 -4.66 -11.66 -16.22
N SER A 206 -3.41 -12.12 -16.06
CA SER A 206 -3.00 -13.50 -16.32
C SER A 206 -1.74 -13.84 -15.51
N PHE A 207 -1.49 -15.12 -15.24
CA PHE A 207 -0.27 -15.54 -14.54
C PHE A 207 0.98 -15.15 -15.34
N PRO A 208 2.07 -14.71 -14.67
CA PRO A 208 3.35 -14.56 -15.35
C PRO A 208 3.80 -15.93 -15.87
N THR A 209 3.90 -16.03 -17.20
CA THR A 209 4.14 -17.24 -18.00
C THR A 209 5.50 -17.91 -17.70
N THR A 210 6.33 -17.28 -16.89
CA THR A 210 7.73 -17.65 -16.61
C THR A 210 7.94 -18.47 -15.35
N THR A 211 6.89 -18.77 -14.58
CA THR A 211 7.00 -19.60 -13.36
C THR A 211 6.05 -20.79 -13.44
N PRO A 212 6.56 -22.04 -13.45
CA PRO A 212 5.70 -23.20 -13.34
C PRO A 212 4.91 -23.13 -12.02
N PRO A 213 3.66 -23.63 -11.98
CA PRO A 213 2.82 -23.64 -10.79
C PRO A 213 3.40 -24.61 -9.75
N SER A 214 4.44 -24.17 -9.05
CA SER A 214 4.84 -24.78 -7.80
C SER A 214 3.81 -24.31 -6.78
N SER A 215 3.08 -25.28 -6.23
CA SER A 215 1.90 -25.18 -5.36
C SER A 215 2.04 -24.35 -4.07
N SER A 216 3.15 -23.63 -3.88
CA SER A 216 3.44 -22.83 -2.69
C SER A 216 3.43 -21.31 -2.91
N HIS A 217 3.31 -20.82 -4.15
CA HIS A 217 3.56 -19.40 -4.46
C HIS A 217 2.54 -18.72 -5.38
N SER A 218 1.42 -19.37 -5.72
CA SER A 218 0.27 -18.70 -6.33
C SER A 218 -0.43 -17.84 -5.27
N VAL A 219 -0.91 -16.66 -5.66
CA VAL A 219 -1.85 -15.88 -4.84
C VAL A 219 -2.91 -16.81 -4.28
N ASP A 220 -3.26 -16.63 -3.01
CA ASP A 220 -4.30 -17.41 -2.36
C ASP A 220 -5.57 -17.34 -3.22
N ALA A 221 -5.93 -18.46 -3.86
CA ALA A 221 -7.08 -18.54 -4.76
C ALA A 221 -8.37 -18.10 -4.06
N THR A 222 -8.44 -18.28 -2.73
CA THR A 222 -9.54 -17.81 -1.91
C THR A 222 -9.63 -16.29 -1.85
N LEU A 223 -8.50 -15.59 -1.77
CA LEU A 223 -8.44 -14.13 -1.74
C LEU A 223 -8.84 -13.54 -3.10
N LEU A 224 -8.39 -14.15 -4.20
CA LEU A 224 -8.81 -13.72 -5.55
C LEU A 224 -10.31 -13.93 -5.79
N SER A 225 -10.86 -15.07 -5.34
CA SER A 225 -12.30 -15.33 -5.42
C SER A 225 -13.11 -14.36 -4.56
N THR A 226 -12.63 -14.05 -3.35
CA THR A 226 -13.24 -13.04 -2.47
C THR A 226 -13.25 -11.67 -3.15
N LEU A 227 -12.12 -11.25 -3.73
CA LEU A 227 -12.03 -9.99 -4.46
C LEU A 227 -13.00 -9.96 -5.66
N HIS A 228 -13.10 -11.04 -6.42
CA HIS A 228 -14.03 -11.13 -7.56
C HIS A 228 -15.50 -10.99 -7.12
N ALA A 229 -15.90 -11.65 -6.03
CA ALA A 229 -17.23 -11.51 -5.46
C ALA A 229 -17.54 -10.07 -5.04
N LEU A 230 -16.59 -9.41 -4.35
CA LEU A 230 -16.73 -8.00 -3.92
C LEU A 230 -16.83 -7.05 -5.11
N VAL A 231 -16.05 -7.27 -6.17
CA VAL A 231 -16.12 -6.46 -7.40
C VAL A 231 -17.48 -6.61 -8.08
N THR A 232 -17.99 -7.84 -8.18
CA THR A 232 -19.31 -8.13 -8.76
C THR A 232 -20.40 -7.42 -7.95
N GLU A 233 -20.38 -7.53 -6.62
CA GLU A 233 -21.32 -6.83 -5.74
C GLU A 233 -21.22 -5.30 -5.90
N ALA A 234 -20.01 -4.75 -6.01
CA ALA A 234 -19.81 -3.31 -6.22
C ALA A 234 -20.39 -2.80 -7.55
N ILE A 235 -20.35 -3.63 -8.61
CA ILE A 235 -20.97 -3.32 -9.90
C ILE A 235 -22.49 -3.38 -9.79
N ASP A 236 -23.04 -4.43 -9.18
CA ASP A 236 -24.49 -4.65 -9.04
C ASP A 236 -25.15 -3.56 -8.18
N THR A 237 -24.48 -3.17 -7.09
CA THR A 237 -24.93 -2.10 -6.19
C THR A 237 -24.69 -0.70 -6.75
N LYS A 238 -24.02 -0.58 -7.91
CA LYS A 238 -23.63 0.69 -8.54
C LYS A 238 -22.86 1.60 -7.57
N LEU A 239 -21.91 1.00 -6.87
CA LEU A 239 -21.12 1.66 -5.82
C LEU A 239 -20.38 2.92 -6.33
N ALA A 240 -19.88 2.85 -7.58
CA ALA A 240 -19.07 3.88 -8.21
C ALA A 240 -19.91 5.03 -8.81
N PRO A 241 -19.79 6.27 -8.29
CA PRO A 241 -20.59 7.41 -8.76
C PRO A 241 -20.10 7.97 -10.11
N ASP A 242 -18.79 7.93 -10.37
CA ASP A 242 -18.16 8.52 -11.55
C ASP A 242 -17.78 7.47 -12.61
N ALA A 243 -17.51 7.93 -13.83
CA ALA A 243 -17.23 7.05 -14.97
C ALA A 243 -15.87 6.33 -14.84
N ILE A 244 -14.89 6.96 -14.19
CA ILE A 244 -13.54 6.38 -14.03
C ILE A 244 -13.63 5.19 -13.10
N SER A 245 -14.22 5.36 -11.92
CA SER A 245 -14.41 4.30 -10.94
C SER A 245 -15.23 3.12 -11.50
N ARG A 246 -16.29 3.40 -12.29
CA ARG A 246 -17.05 2.33 -12.97
C ARG A 246 -16.20 1.56 -13.97
N ASN A 247 -15.41 2.26 -14.79
CA ASN A 247 -14.53 1.63 -15.78
C ASN A 247 -13.46 0.77 -15.10
N THR A 248 -12.87 1.26 -14.00
CA THR A 248 -11.94 0.49 -13.18
C THR A 248 -12.56 -0.81 -12.66
N LEU A 249 -13.77 -0.76 -12.07
CA LEU A 249 -14.46 -1.95 -11.59
C LEU A 249 -14.76 -2.94 -12.72
N SER A 250 -15.25 -2.48 -13.86
CA SER A 250 -15.51 -3.35 -15.02
C SER A 250 -14.23 -4.00 -15.57
N LYS A 251 -13.12 -3.26 -15.64
CA LYS A 251 -11.82 -3.83 -16.04
C LYS A 251 -11.32 -4.87 -15.04
N LEU A 252 -11.46 -4.59 -13.75
CA LEU A 252 -11.06 -5.51 -12.69
C LEU A 252 -11.90 -6.79 -12.70
N ASP A 253 -13.20 -6.69 -12.93
CA ASP A 253 -14.11 -7.84 -13.07
C ASP A 253 -13.70 -8.75 -14.25
N ILE A 254 -13.46 -8.17 -15.42
CA ILE A 254 -12.99 -8.91 -16.61
C ILE A 254 -11.63 -9.57 -16.34
N ALA A 255 -10.70 -8.83 -15.73
CA ALA A 255 -9.36 -9.35 -15.41
C ALA A 255 -9.41 -10.52 -14.43
N LEU A 256 -10.23 -10.41 -13.38
CA LEU A 256 -10.40 -11.46 -12.37
C LEU A 256 -11.13 -12.68 -12.92
N SER A 257 -12.18 -12.47 -13.73
CA SER A 257 -12.91 -13.57 -14.40
C SER A 257 -11.99 -14.40 -15.29
N LYS A 258 -11.11 -13.74 -16.08
CA LYS A 258 -10.11 -14.42 -16.89
C LYS A 258 -9.14 -15.23 -16.01
N ARG A 259 -8.64 -14.63 -14.94
CA ARG A 259 -7.69 -15.30 -14.04
C ARG A 259 -8.29 -16.48 -13.29
N LEU A 260 -9.50 -16.36 -12.78
CA LEU A 260 -10.18 -17.48 -12.12
C LEU A 260 -10.42 -18.62 -13.11
N GLY A 261 -10.78 -18.33 -14.36
CA GLY A 261 -10.87 -19.35 -15.41
C GLY A 261 -9.54 -20.05 -15.70
N GLU A 262 -8.42 -19.31 -15.72
CA GLU A 262 -7.08 -19.89 -15.84
C GLU A 262 -6.74 -20.79 -14.63
N VAL A 263 -7.10 -20.39 -13.40
CA VAL A 263 -6.91 -21.19 -12.18
C VAL A 263 -7.71 -22.49 -12.24
N GLU A 264 -8.98 -22.43 -12.59
CA GLU A 264 -9.86 -23.61 -12.69
C GLU A 264 -9.34 -24.61 -13.72
N TYR A 265 -8.90 -24.13 -14.89
CA TYR A 265 -8.31 -24.99 -15.93
C TYR A 265 -7.02 -25.69 -15.45
N VAL A 266 -6.13 -24.96 -14.76
CA VAL A 266 -4.89 -25.55 -14.22
C VAL A 266 -5.20 -26.62 -13.18
N VAL A 267 -6.11 -26.35 -12.24
CA VAL A 267 -6.52 -27.31 -11.21
C VAL A 267 -7.11 -28.57 -11.84
N GLN A 268 -7.99 -28.42 -12.84
CA GLN A 268 -8.62 -29.55 -13.54
C GLN A 268 -7.61 -30.37 -14.37
N SER A 269 -6.58 -29.73 -14.94
CA SER A 269 -5.51 -30.42 -15.68
C SER A 269 -4.52 -31.18 -14.78
N THR A 270 -4.43 -30.84 -13.49
CA THR A 270 -3.57 -31.53 -12.51
C THR A 270 -4.22 -32.73 -11.82
N GLU A 271 -5.54 -32.91 -11.93
CA GLU A 271 -6.23 -34.13 -11.50
C GLU A 271 -6.27 -35.15 -12.65
N VAL A 272 -5.28 -36.04 -12.69
CA VAL A 272 -5.13 -37.08 -13.74
C VAL A 272 -6.36 -37.99 -13.81
N PRO A 273 -6.83 -38.32 -15.03
CA PRO A 273 -7.07 -39.71 -15.36
C PRO A 273 -6.10 -40.21 -16.44
N ASP A 274 -5.75 -41.47 -16.22
CA ASP A 274 -5.06 -42.46 -17.02
C ASP A 274 -4.76 -42.16 -18.50
N ILE A 275 -3.57 -42.61 -18.90
CA ILE A 275 -3.08 -42.61 -20.28
C ILE A 275 -3.92 -43.63 -21.07
N THR A 276 -4.82 -43.16 -21.95
CA THR A 276 -5.07 -43.75 -23.27
C THR A 276 -6.01 -42.85 -24.08
N GLU A 277 -5.53 -42.46 -25.27
CA GLU A 277 -6.31 -42.04 -26.46
C GLU A 277 -7.08 -40.70 -26.34
N ALA A 278 -7.02 -39.76 -27.28
CA ALA A 278 -6.36 -39.69 -28.56
C ALA A 278 -6.34 -38.22 -29.03
N GLU A 279 -5.40 -37.94 -29.92
CA GLU A 279 -5.30 -36.77 -30.77
C GLU A 279 -6.65 -36.43 -31.45
N ALA A 280 -7.23 -35.26 -31.16
CA ALA A 280 -8.17 -34.56 -32.02
C ALA A 280 -8.51 -33.19 -31.40
N ASP A 281 -7.70 -32.17 -31.70
CA ASP A 281 -8.14 -30.80 -32.05
C ASP A 281 -6.94 -29.85 -31.97
N ALA A 282 -6.00 -30.07 -32.89
CA ALA A 282 -4.91 -29.15 -33.20
C ALA A 282 -5.19 -28.38 -34.50
N GLU A 283 -6.46 -28.18 -34.87
CA GLU A 283 -6.84 -27.62 -36.17
C GLU A 283 -8.07 -26.69 -36.09
N ALA A 284 -8.04 -25.68 -35.22
CA ALA A 284 -9.10 -24.66 -35.18
C ALA A 284 -8.66 -23.25 -34.70
N ALA A 285 -7.36 -22.92 -34.66
CA ALA A 285 -6.89 -21.60 -34.19
C ALA A 285 -5.88 -20.93 -35.13
N LYS A 286 -6.09 -21.06 -36.45
CA LYS A 286 -5.26 -20.40 -37.46
C LYS A 286 -6.01 -19.41 -38.36
N GLU A 287 -7.19 -18.97 -37.97
CA GLU A 287 -8.04 -18.04 -38.75
C GLU A 287 -8.64 -16.90 -37.91
N GLU A 288 -7.93 -16.31 -36.93
CA GLU A 288 -8.33 -15.01 -36.35
C GLU A 288 -7.10 -14.15 -35.98
N ALA A 289 -6.13 -14.05 -36.90
CA ALA A 289 -4.95 -13.19 -36.74
C ALA A 289 -4.76 -12.18 -37.90
N GLU A 290 -5.80 -11.95 -38.70
CA GLU A 290 -5.80 -10.94 -39.77
C GLU A 290 -7.07 -10.08 -39.72
N GLU A 291 -7.32 -9.39 -38.60
CA GLU A 291 -8.29 -8.28 -38.59
C GLU A 291 -8.02 -7.20 -37.52
N GLU A 292 -6.75 -6.93 -37.21
CA GLU A 292 -6.35 -5.69 -36.50
C GLU A 292 -5.10 -5.09 -37.17
N ALA A 293 -5.26 -4.66 -38.42
CA ALA A 293 -4.26 -3.87 -39.11
C ALA A 293 -4.89 -2.85 -40.08
N GLU A 294 -6.06 -2.28 -39.76
CA GLU A 294 -6.57 -1.07 -40.44
C GLU A 294 -7.46 -0.25 -39.51
N ALA A 295 -6.86 0.66 -38.73
CA ALA A 295 -7.50 1.90 -38.26
C ALA A 295 -6.47 2.84 -37.58
N GLU A 296 -5.36 3.14 -38.24
CA GLU A 296 -4.69 4.43 -38.02
C GLU A 296 -5.21 5.41 -39.08
N GLY A 297 -5.99 6.38 -38.62
CA GLY A 297 -6.45 7.53 -39.40
C GLY A 297 -6.10 8.81 -38.65
N GLU A 298 -4.96 9.38 -39.07
CA GLU A 298 -4.64 10.81 -39.18
C GLU A 298 -5.47 11.81 -38.36
N THR A 299 -4.81 12.52 -37.45
CA THR A 299 -4.95 13.98 -37.41
C THR A 299 -3.58 14.61 -37.19
N ASP A 300 -3.09 15.26 -38.24
CA ASP A 300 -2.00 16.23 -38.20
C ASP A 300 -2.37 17.41 -37.30
N ASP A 301 -1.47 17.82 -36.42
CA ASP A 301 -1.18 19.24 -36.28
C ASP A 301 0.29 19.43 -35.84
N GLU A 302 1.08 19.94 -36.78
CA GLU A 302 2.45 20.38 -36.59
C GLU A 302 2.49 21.63 -35.71
N THR A 303 3.31 21.66 -34.67
CA THR A 303 3.98 22.90 -34.24
C THR A 303 5.34 22.60 -33.59
N LEU A 304 6.33 22.55 -34.48
CA LEU A 304 7.73 23.01 -34.37
C LEU A 304 8.30 23.40 -32.98
N LEU A 305 9.32 22.61 -32.60
CA LEU A 305 10.69 22.98 -32.21
C LEU A 305 10.96 23.78 -30.92
N GLY A 306 11.85 23.20 -30.10
CA GLY A 306 12.70 23.97 -29.18
C GLY A 306 13.47 23.15 -28.16
N GLU A 307 14.38 22.27 -28.59
CA GLU A 307 15.44 21.72 -27.73
C GLU A 307 16.37 22.84 -27.25
N ALA A 308 16.53 23.02 -25.93
CA ALA A 308 17.68 23.74 -25.36
C ALA A 308 17.98 23.30 -23.93
N GLN A 309 19.04 22.50 -23.81
CA GLN A 309 20.13 22.57 -22.83
C GLN A 309 19.83 22.56 -21.32
N ALA A 310 20.33 21.48 -20.71
CA ALA A 310 20.73 21.40 -19.32
C ALA A 310 21.88 22.37 -19.01
N GLU A 311 21.70 23.23 -18.01
CA GLU A 311 22.79 23.89 -17.30
C GLU A 311 22.52 23.89 -15.79
N GLY A 312 23.48 23.34 -15.05
CA GLY A 312 23.46 23.26 -13.60
C GLY A 312 23.73 24.63 -12.96
N THR A 313 22.91 24.98 -11.97
CA THR A 313 23.15 26.17 -11.14
C THR A 313 24.08 25.83 -9.99
N ARG A 314 25.35 26.28 -10.10
CA ARG A 314 26.31 26.38 -8.99
C ARG A 314 26.02 27.65 -8.19
N PHE A 315 25.89 27.53 -6.87
CA PHE A 315 25.95 28.66 -5.94
C PHE A 315 27.40 29.12 -5.72
N PRO A 316 27.72 30.42 -5.83
CA PRO A 316 28.97 30.96 -5.34
C PRO A 316 28.91 31.27 -3.84
N LEU A 317 29.99 30.92 -3.15
CA LEU A 317 30.32 31.24 -1.77
C LEU A 317 30.82 32.70 -1.64
N GLY A 318 30.39 33.38 -0.56
CA GLY A 318 31.01 34.57 0.06
C GLY A 318 30.37 35.91 -0.32
N GLY A 319 30.08 36.86 0.58
CA GLY A 319 30.29 37.00 2.02
C GLY A 319 29.75 38.37 2.52
N SER A 320 29.83 38.58 3.85
CA SER A 320 29.59 39.81 4.68
C SER A 320 28.19 40.43 4.66
N GLU A 321 27.41 40.27 5.74
CA GLU A 321 27.32 41.14 6.95
C GLU A 321 26.36 42.33 6.73
N GLU A 322 25.22 42.33 7.43
CA GLU A 322 24.85 43.36 8.41
C GLU A 322 23.51 42.99 9.10
N GLU A 323 23.50 43.21 10.42
CA GLU A 323 22.45 42.93 11.39
C GLU A 323 21.32 43.98 11.30
N GLU A 324 20.06 43.58 11.45
CA GLU A 324 19.06 44.40 12.18
C GLU A 324 18.06 43.46 12.88
N GLU A 325 18.08 43.49 14.21
CA GLU A 325 17.06 42.92 15.09
C GLU A 325 15.79 43.77 15.02
N GLU A 326 14.61 43.15 14.89
CA GLU A 326 13.40 43.75 15.45
C GLU A 326 12.47 42.70 16.06
N SER A 327 12.16 42.95 17.33
CA SER A 327 11.39 42.13 18.25
C SER A 327 9.96 41.87 17.76
N ARG A 328 9.48 40.63 17.87
CA ARG A 328 8.04 40.33 17.83
C ARG A 328 7.61 39.53 19.05
N THR A 329 6.70 40.15 19.78
CA THR A 329 6.05 39.70 21.02
C THR A 329 5.35 38.35 20.88
N VAL A 330 5.63 37.45 21.82
CA VAL A 330 4.93 36.18 22.04
C VAL A 330 3.48 36.45 22.44
N ARG A 331 2.51 35.95 21.68
CA ARG A 331 1.14 35.75 22.15
C ARG A 331 0.94 34.27 22.39
N GLU A 332 0.81 33.94 23.67
CA GLU A 332 0.39 32.66 24.21
C GLU A 332 -1.08 32.44 23.82
N ALA A 333 -1.33 31.49 22.91
CA ALA A 333 -2.65 30.94 22.66
C ALA A 333 -2.66 29.52 23.24
N THR A 334 -3.46 29.34 24.27
CA THR A 334 -3.79 28.06 24.89
C THR A 334 -4.47 27.15 23.88
N VAL A 335 -3.78 26.07 23.48
CA VAL A 335 -4.36 24.96 22.72
C VAL A 335 -4.95 23.98 23.72
N GLU A 336 -6.25 24.06 23.94
CA GLU A 336 -7.03 23.01 24.59
C GLU A 336 -7.54 22.03 23.52
N GLY A 337 -7.21 20.74 23.69
CA GLY A 337 -8.07 19.66 23.22
C GLY A 337 -7.64 18.92 21.96
N ASP A 338 -6.50 18.20 21.99
CA ASP A 338 -6.16 17.20 20.97
C ASP A 338 -5.86 15.80 21.58
N ASP A 339 -6.31 15.58 22.81
CA ASP A 339 -6.21 14.28 23.51
C ASP A 339 -7.15 13.20 22.93
N SER A 340 -8.12 13.59 22.08
CA SER A 340 -9.19 12.70 21.60
C SER A 340 -8.72 11.63 20.60
N VAL A 341 -7.62 11.83 19.87
CA VAL A 341 -7.24 10.94 18.76
C VAL A 341 -6.49 9.70 19.27
N VAL A 342 -5.62 9.89 20.25
CA VAL A 342 -4.89 8.80 20.89
C VAL A 342 -5.80 8.04 21.84
N ASP A 343 -6.68 8.72 22.57
CA ASP A 343 -7.65 8.05 23.44
C ASP A 343 -8.62 7.18 22.64
N ARG A 344 -9.12 7.62 21.47
CA ARG A 344 -9.96 6.75 20.62
C ARG A 344 -9.23 5.50 20.08
N LEU A 345 -7.92 5.60 19.83
CA LEU A 345 -7.08 4.45 19.47
C LEU A 345 -6.86 3.52 20.65
N LEU A 346 -6.70 4.07 21.86
CA LEU A 346 -6.50 3.30 23.09
C LEU A 346 -7.81 2.69 23.62
N GLU A 347 -8.95 3.33 23.42
CA GLU A 347 -10.28 2.90 23.88
C GLU A 347 -10.86 1.77 23.02
N SER A 348 -10.52 1.72 21.72
CA SER A 348 -10.97 0.64 20.83
C SER A 348 -10.45 -0.76 21.19
N GLU A 349 -9.50 -0.87 22.12
CA GLU A 349 -8.97 -2.15 22.65
C GLU A 349 -9.57 -2.57 24.01
N ASP A 350 -10.28 -1.69 24.72
CA ASP A 350 -10.82 -1.99 26.06
C ASP A 350 -12.25 -2.59 26.03
N GLU A 351 -12.92 -2.64 24.86
CA GLU A 351 -14.27 -3.23 24.72
C GLU A 351 -14.30 -4.74 24.38
N VAL A 352 -13.16 -5.43 24.34
CA VAL A 352 -13.12 -6.90 24.20
C VAL A 352 -12.44 -7.54 25.42
N LEU A 353 -13.15 -7.48 26.55
CA LEU A 353 -12.94 -8.38 27.70
C LEU A 353 -14.26 -9.02 28.14
#